data_AF-A0A382K998-F1
#
_entry.id   AF-A0A382K998-F1
#
_cell.length_a   1.000
_cell.length_b   1.000
_cell.length_c   1.000
_cell.angle_alpha   90.00
_cell.angle_beta   90.00
_cell.angle_gamma   90.00
#
_symmetry.space_group_name_H-M   'P 1'
#
loop_
_entity.id
_entity.type
_entity.pdbx_description
1 polymer ?
#
loop_
_entity_poly.entity_id
_entity_poly.type
_entity_poly.pdbx_seq_one_letter_code
_entity_poly.pdbx_strand_id
1 'polypeptide(L)'
;MLIDSLRALQHRGQEAWGIAVPNKTPLKKMGLVSASASEFKKISEEYSSFAAIGHVRYSTIGKSNLHNAQPLKVKDLCVAHNGTISNVEELSNMVGGCSFTPQHASDTLVVAQRLVSLI
;
A
#
# COMPACT_ATOMS: atom_id res chain seq x y z
N MET A 1 -4.97 13.93 11.63
CA MET A 1 -5.88 12.77 11.78
C MET A 1 -5.34 11.51 11.10
N LEU A 2 -5.18 11.43 9.76
CA LEU A 2 -4.64 10.20 9.12
C LEU A 2 -3.18 9.90 9.47
N ILE A 3 -2.28 10.88 9.37
CA ILE A 3 -0.85 10.71 9.70
C ILE A 3 -0.68 10.27 11.16
N ASP A 4 -1.46 10.86 12.07
CA ASP A 4 -1.42 10.51 13.50
C ASP A 4 -1.90 9.08 13.74
N SER A 5 -2.93 8.62 13.03
CA SER A 5 -3.36 7.22 13.06
C SER A 5 -2.26 6.28 12.59
N LEU A 6 -1.53 6.61 11.51
CA LEU A 6 -0.39 5.80 11.06
C LEU A 6 0.74 5.79 12.08
N ARG A 7 1.03 6.92 12.74
CA ARG A 7 2.01 6.99 13.84
C ARG A 7 1.60 6.10 15.01
N ALA A 8 0.33 6.12 15.40
CA ALA A 8 -0.19 5.25 16.46
C ALA A 8 -0.05 3.76 16.11
N LEU A 9 -0.20 3.42 14.83
CA LEU A 9 -0.05 2.06 14.30
C LEU A 9 1.39 1.70 13.90
N GLN A 10 2.39 2.57 14.10
CA GLN A 10 3.78 2.36 13.66
C GLN A 10 4.40 1.04 14.16
N HIS A 11 3.94 0.53 15.31
CA HIS A 11 4.36 -0.76 15.85
C HIS A 11 3.99 -1.96 14.95
N ARG A 12 3.08 -1.78 13.99
CA ARG A 12 2.66 -2.80 13.01
C ARG A 12 3.50 -2.81 11.73
N GLY A 13 4.46 -1.89 11.58
CA GLY A 13 5.34 -1.84 10.42
C GLY A 13 6.25 -0.62 10.43
N GLN A 14 7.54 -0.81 10.19
CA GLN A 14 8.56 0.24 10.34
C GLN A 14 9.38 0.48 9.07
N GLU A 15 9.15 -0.29 8.02
CA GLU A 15 9.97 -0.24 6.80
C GLU A 15 9.47 0.75 5.77
N ALA A 16 8.16 0.97 5.72
CA ALA A 16 7.54 1.93 4.83
C ALA A 16 6.16 2.33 5.32
N TRP A 17 5.66 3.45 4.82
CA TRP A 17 4.30 3.89 5.03
C TRP A 17 3.78 4.62 3.80
N GLY A 18 2.46 4.78 3.72
CA GLY A 18 1.85 5.53 2.64
C GLY A 18 0.40 5.90 2.91
N ILE A 19 -0.10 6.82 2.11
CA ILE A 19 -1.49 7.29 2.12
C ILE A 19 -2.01 7.42 0.69
N ALA A 20 -3.32 7.25 0.52
CA ALA A 20 -4.00 7.51 -0.74
C ALA A 20 -5.31 8.23 -0.46
N VAL A 21 -5.64 9.17 -1.35
CA VAL A 21 -6.91 9.91 -1.39
C VAL A 21 -7.46 9.86 -2.82
N PRO A 22 -8.78 10.05 -3.01
CA PRO A 22 -9.38 10.11 -4.34
C PRO A 22 -8.66 11.09 -5.27
N ASN A 23 -8.55 10.72 -6.55
CA ASN A 23 -7.97 11.53 -7.63
C ASN A 23 -6.50 11.95 -7.45
N LYS A 24 -5.75 11.30 -6.56
CA LYS A 24 -4.29 11.51 -6.42
C LYS A 24 -3.52 10.20 -6.54
N THR A 25 -2.25 10.32 -6.94
CA THR A 25 -1.31 9.20 -6.84
C THR A 25 -1.00 8.95 -5.36
N PRO A 26 -0.90 7.69 -4.89
CA PRO A 26 -0.54 7.42 -3.50
C PRO A 26 0.81 8.01 -3.13
N LEU A 27 0.87 8.67 -1.97
CA LEU A 27 2.13 9.05 -1.35
C LEU A 27 2.71 7.81 -0.65
N LYS A 28 3.97 7.52 -0.90
CA LYS A 28 4.69 6.41 -0.26
C LYS A 28 6.05 6.91 0.21
N LYS A 29 6.48 6.44 1.37
CA LYS A 29 7.81 6.73 1.92
C LYS A 29 8.38 5.51 2.62
N MET A 30 9.70 5.37 2.58
CA MET A 30 10.43 4.36 3.35
C MET A 30 10.64 4.84 4.79
N GLY A 31 10.86 3.89 5.69
CA GLY A 31 11.11 4.11 7.10
C GLY A 31 9.87 4.44 7.91
N LEU A 32 10.11 5.08 9.07
CA LEU A 32 9.07 5.46 10.02
C LEU A 32 8.26 6.66 9.52
N VAL A 33 6.98 6.72 9.89
CA VAL A 33 6.09 7.87 9.64
C VAL A 33 6.69 9.13 10.27
N SER A 34 7.20 9.02 11.50
CA SER A 34 7.81 10.12 12.24
C SER A 34 9.07 10.69 11.59
N ALA A 35 9.76 9.94 10.72
CA ALA A 35 10.94 10.43 10.01
C ALA A 35 10.60 11.55 9.02
N SER A 36 9.33 11.69 8.63
CA SER A 36 8.86 12.74 7.71
C SER A 36 8.14 13.88 8.44
N ALA A 37 8.39 14.08 9.74
CA ALA A 37 7.67 15.07 10.53
C ALA A 37 7.74 16.50 9.98
N SER A 38 8.88 16.89 9.41
CA SER A 38 9.06 18.20 8.76
C SER A 38 8.15 18.41 7.54
N GLU A 39 7.65 17.34 6.92
CA GLU A 39 6.82 17.37 5.72
C GLU A 39 5.32 17.30 6.04
N PHE A 40 4.94 17.02 7.28
CA PHE A 40 3.54 16.72 7.64
C PHE A 40 2.55 17.83 7.30
N LYS A 41 2.95 19.10 7.46
CA LYS A 41 2.10 20.24 7.10
C LYS A 41 1.78 20.20 5.60
N LYS A 42 2.82 20.11 4.76
CA LYS A 42 2.71 20.02 3.31
C LYS A 42 1.88 18.81 2.88
N ILE A 43 2.14 17.64 3.46
CA ILE A 43 1.40 16.41 3.15
C ILE A 43 -0.07 16.56 3.52
N SER A 44 -0.39 17.18 4.66
CA SER A 44 -1.79 17.37 5.10
C SER A 44 -2.55 18.33 4.20
N GLU A 45 -1.89 19.37 3.69
CA GLU A 45 -2.47 20.31 2.72
C GLU A 45 -2.66 19.63 1.35
N GLU A 46 -1.63 18.92 0.86
CA GLU A 46 -1.67 18.26 -0.44
C GLU A 46 -2.60 17.03 -0.47
N TYR A 47 -2.76 16.29 0.63
CA TYR A 47 -3.59 15.07 0.68
C TYR A 47 -4.86 15.28 1.53
N SER A 48 -5.36 16.51 1.62
CA SER A 48 -6.64 16.81 2.26
C SER A 48 -7.80 16.17 1.48
N SER A 49 -8.59 15.33 2.15
CA SER A 49 -9.77 14.69 1.57
C SER A 49 -10.73 14.20 2.65
N PHE A 50 -12.01 14.09 2.30
CA PHE A 50 -13.04 13.49 3.16
C PHE A 50 -12.90 11.96 3.28
N ALA A 51 -12.17 11.32 2.36
CA ALA A 51 -11.92 9.90 2.38
C ALA A 51 -10.44 9.63 2.08
N ALA A 52 -9.82 8.78 2.90
CA ALA A 52 -8.43 8.42 2.74
C ALA A 52 -8.16 7.03 3.32
N ILE A 53 -7.18 6.34 2.75
CA ILE A 53 -6.61 5.12 3.33
C ILE A 53 -5.12 5.32 3.58
N GLY A 54 -4.58 4.57 4.53
CA GLY A 54 -3.15 4.57 4.80
C GLY A 54 -2.67 3.21 5.28
N HIS A 55 -1.35 3.00 5.19
CA HIS A 55 -0.74 1.74 5.58
C HIS A 55 0.65 1.97 6.16
N VAL A 56 1.03 1.16 7.14
CA VAL A 56 2.40 0.99 7.63
C VAL A 56 2.82 -0.45 7.33
N ARG A 57 3.98 -0.63 6.69
CA ARG A 57 4.41 -1.93 6.18
C ARG A 57 5.45 -2.57 7.09
N TYR A 58 5.18 -3.81 7.44
CA TYR A 58 6.17 -4.81 7.86
C TYR A 58 6.27 -5.86 6.74
N SER A 59 7.48 -6.20 6.32
CA SER A 59 7.73 -7.03 5.16
C SER A 59 7.58 -8.49 5.54
N THR A 60 6.45 -9.07 5.16
CA THR A 60 6.21 -10.52 5.21
C THR A 60 6.57 -11.17 3.88
N ILE A 61 6.13 -10.57 2.77
CA ILE A 61 6.33 -11.01 1.39
C ILE A 61 6.78 -9.80 0.53
N GLY A 62 7.69 -10.04 -0.40
CA GLY A 62 8.24 -8.99 -1.27
C GLY A 62 9.42 -8.24 -0.66
N LYS A 63 10.32 -7.74 -1.51
CA LYS A 63 11.45 -6.91 -1.05
C LYS A 63 10.95 -5.66 -0.33
N SER A 64 11.75 -5.19 0.64
CA SER A 64 11.56 -3.91 1.30
C SER A 64 11.96 -2.77 0.35
N ASN A 65 11.01 -2.30 -0.45
CA ASN A 65 11.21 -1.22 -1.41
C ASN A 65 9.93 -0.39 -1.53
N LEU A 66 10.07 0.81 -2.12
CA LEU A 66 8.98 1.75 -2.26
C LEU A 66 7.85 1.24 -3.18
N HIS A 67 8.18 0.40 -4.16
CA HIS A 67 7.22 -0.21 -5.07
C HIS A 67 6.19 -1.05 -4.30
N ASN A 68 6.66 -1.81 -3.32
CA ASN A 68 5.85 -2.68 -2.47
C ASN A 68 5.24 -1.96 -1.26
N ALA A 69 5.56 -0.68 -1.03
CA ALA A 69 4.87 0.13 -0.03
C ALA A 69 3.41 0.34 -0.45
N GLN A 70 2.49 0.24 0.51
CA GLN A 70 1.07 0.41 0.28
C GLN A 70 0.61 1.79 0.79
N PRO A 71 -0.52 2.35 0.31
CA PRO A 71 -1.50 1.77 -0.61
C PRO A 71 -0.99 1.47 -2.03
N LEU A 72 -1.41 0.34 -2.61
CA LEU A 72 -1.15 0.03 -4.03
C LEU A 72 -2.27 0.61 -4.89
N LYS A 73 -1.92 1.12 -6.08
CA LYS A 73 -2.88 1.61 -7.07
C LYS A 73 -2.89 0.71 -8.30
N VAL A 74 -4.07 0.25 -8.69
CA VAL A 74 -4.31 -0.50 -9.93
C VAL A 74 -5.50 0.14 -10.65
N LYS A 75 -5.25 0.75 -11.81
CA LYS A 75 -6.22 1.65 -12.48
C LYS A 75 -6.78 2.69 -11.49
N ASP A 76 -8.08 2.68 -11.25
CA ASP A 76 -8.78 3.61 -10.36
C ASP A 76 -8.97 3.08 -8.92
N LEU A 77 -8.53 1.84 -8.65
CA LEU A 77 -8.58 1.24 -7.31
C LEU A 77 -7.29 1.53 -6.54
N CYS A 78 -7.42 2.03 -5.31
CA CYS A 78 -6.35 2.02 -4.31
C CYS A 78 -6.68 1.05 -3.18
N VAL A 79 -5.73 0.19 -2.81
CA VAL A 79 -5.91 -0.83 -1.76
C VAL A 79 -4.77 -0.80 -0.74
N ALA A 80 -5.13 -1.01 0.53
CA ALA A 80 -4.23 -1.31 1.62
C ALA A 80 -4.70 -2.59 2.30
N HIS A 81 -3.78 -3.52 2.56
CA HIS A 81 -4.08 -4.84 3.09
C HIS A 81 -3.04 -5.25 4.15
N ASN A 82 -3.53 -5.74 5.29
CA ASN A 82 -2.71 -6.31 6.35
C ASN A 82 -3.03 -7.80 6.47
N GLY A 83 -2.15 -8.65 5.95
CA GLY A 83 -2.34 -10.09 5.94
C GLY A 83 -1.51 -10.76 4.85
N THR A 84 -1.81 -12.03 4.61
CA THR A 84 -1.22 -12.83 3.53
C THR A 84 -2.33 -13.57 2.79
N ILE A 85 -2.29 -13.53 1.46
CA ILE A 85 -3.26 -14.22 0.61
C ILE A 85 -2.74 -15.61 0.26
N SER A 86 -3.31 -16.64 0.86
CA SER A 86 -2.81 -18.02 0.77
C SER A 86 -2.91 -18.62 -0.63
N ASN A 87 -3.92 -18.26 -1.41
CA ASN A 87 -4.13 -18.76 -2.77
C ASN A 87 -3.68 -17.75 -3.85
N VAL A 88 -2.69 -16.90 -3.56
CA VAL A 88 -2.19 -15.87 -4.49
C VAL A 88 -1.73 -16.44 -5.84
N GLU A 89 -1.16 -17.64 -5.86
CA GLU A 89 -0.69 -18.29 -7.10
C GLU A 89 -1.86 -18.62 -8.04
N GLU A 90 -2.96 -19.15 -7.50
CA GLU A 90 -4.20 -19.38 -8.24
C GLU A 90 -4.75 -18.07 -8.80
N LEU A 91 -4.81 -17.02 -7.96
CA LEU A 91 -5.31 -15.71 -8.38
C LEU A 91 -4.44 -15.06 -9.46
N SER A 92 -3.12 -15.28 -9.43
CA SER A 92 -2.18 -14.77 -10.44
C SER A 92 -2.48 -15.33 -11.83
N ASN A 93 -2.86 -16.60 -11.91
CA ASN A 93 -3.24 -17.24 -13.17
C ASN A 93 -4.49 -16.60 -13.79
N MET A 94 -5.37 -16.02 -12.98
CA MET A 94 -6.61 -15.38 -13.44
C MET A 94 -6.44 -13.95 -13.97
N VAL A 95 -5.31 -13.28 -13.71
CA VAL A 95 -5.10 -11.86 -14.01
C VAL A 95 -3.98 -11.58 -15.03
N GLY A 96 -3.38 -12.63 -15.59
CA GLY A 96 -2.33 -12.48 -16.60
C GLY A 96 -1.39 -13.69 -16.77
N GLY A 97 -1.59 -14.79 -16.05
CA GLY A 97 -0.85 -16.04 -16.29
C GLY A 97 0.64 -16.00 -15.94
N CYS A 98 1.15 -14.88 -15.40
CA CYS A 98 2.51 -14.80 -14.91
C CYS A 98 2.65 -15.58 -13.60
N SER A 99 3.73 -16.37 -13.47
CA SER A 99 4.05 -17.07 -12.23
C SER A 99 4.28 -16.06 -11.11
N PHE A 100 3.41 -16.08 -10.11
CA PHE A 100 3.63 -15.31 -8.88
C PHE A 100 4.89 -15.85 -8.21
N THR A 101 5.83 -14.95 -7.92
CA THR A 101 6.95 -15.24 -7.03
C THR A 101 7.06 -14.10 -6.02
N PRO A 102 7.25 -14.39 -4.72
CA PRO A 102 7.43 -13.38 -3.68
C PRO A 102 8.49 -12.33 -4.01
N GLN A 103 9.47 -12.64 -4.84
CA GLN A 103 10.55 -11.74 -5.21
C GLN A 103 10.12 -10.67 -6.23
N HIS A 104 9.08 -10.93 -7.02
CA HIS A 104 8.68 -10.10 -8.16
C HIS A 104 7.30 -9.45 -7.98
N ALA A 105 6.44 -10.00 -7.11
CA ALA A 105 5.09 -9.49 -6.91
C ALA A 105 4.67 -9.51 -5.44
N SER A 106 3.84 -8.52 -5.06
CA SER A 106 3.09 -8.54 -3.80
C SER A 106 1.77 -9.27 -4.01
N ASP A 107 1.39 -10.11 -3.06
CA ASP A 107 0.08 -10.76 -3.03
C ASP A 107 -1.09 -9.77 -3.09
N THR A 108 -0.95 -8.63 -2.44
CA THR A 108 -1.90 -7.53 -2.47
C THR A 108 -2.05 -6.95 -3.88
N LEU A 109 -0.96 -6.90 -4.67
CA LEU A 109 -1.02 -6.43 -6.06
C LEU A 109 -1.86 -7.39 -6.93
N VAL A 110 -1.65 -8.70 -6.78
CA VAL A 110 -2.40 -9.73 -7.53
C VAL A 110 -3.89 -9.64 -7.20
N VAL A 111 -4.24 -9.54 -5.92
CA VAL A 111 -5.63 -9.36 -5.50
C VAL A 111 -6.22 -8.05 -6.03
N ALA A 112 -5.46 -6.96 -6.00
CA ALA A 112 -5.92 -5.68 -6.55
C ALA A 112 -6.23 -5.77 -8.04
N GLN A 113 -5.36 -6.43 -8.81
CA GLN A 113 -5.60 -6.71 -10.24
C GLN A 113 -6.85 -7.57 -10.43
N ARG A 114 -7.06 -8.57 -9.58
CA ARG A 114 -8.24 -9.44 -9.65
C ARG A 114 -9.52 -8.66 -9.37
N LEU A 115 -9.56 -7.85 -8.32
CA LEU A 115 -10.69 -6.99 -7.99
C LEU A 115 -11.04 -6.05 -9.15
N VAL A 116 -10.04 -5.42 -9.77
CA VAL A 116 -10.23 -4.53 -10.93
C VAL A 116 -10.72 -5.28 -12.18
N SER A 117 -10.49 -6.59 -12.30
CA SER A 117 -11.05 -7.40 -13.40
C SER A 117 -12.50 -7.84 -13.19
N LEU A 118 -13.06 -7.63 -11.99
CA LEU A 118 -14.43 -8.02 -11.63
C LEU A 118 -15.41 -6.84 -11.68
N ILE A 119 -14.91 -5.61 -11.85
CA ILE A 119 -15.67 -4.35 -11.90
C ILE A 119 -15.58 -3.82 -13.33
#